data_AF-A0A355BFT8-F1
#
_entry.id   AF-A0A355BFT8-F1
#
_cell.length_a   1.000
_cell.length_b   1.000
_cell.length_c   1.000
_cell.angle_alpha   90.00
_cell.angle_beta   90.00
_cell.angle_gamma   90.00
#
_symmetry.space_group_name_H-M   'P 1'
#
loop_
_entity.id
_entity.type
_entity.pdbx_description
1 polymer ?
#
loop_
_entity_poly.entity_id
_entity_poly.type
_entity_poly.pdbx_seq_one_letter_code
_entity_poly.pdbx_strand_id
1 'polypeptide(L)'
;MQQIRPRVRDVGLVLGTLPVGANNAITDVAGVRVGHTTVNFGSGALVPGQGPARTGVTAIIPQPGNCYTQKLEAAAYVINGYGKSIGLPQLQELGQLESPILLTGTLNAPKVADALISHMVMETKEIGISTST
;
A
#
# COMPACT_ATOMS: atom_id res chain seq x y z
N MET A 1 -20.42 14.41 -18.63
CA MET A 1 -19.95 13.13 -19.23
C MET A 1 -18.80 12.62 -18.36
N GLN A 2 -18.85 11.38 -17.87
CA GLN A 2 -17.66 10.78 -17.26
C GLN A 2 -16.59 10.63 -18.35
N GLN A 3 -15.40 11.14 -18.10
CA GLN A 3 -14.28 11.05 -19.03
C GLN A 3 -13.84 9.59 -19.14
N ILE A 4 -13.80 9.05 -20.36
CA ILE A 4 -13.32 7.68 -20.60
C ILE A 4 -11.84 7.62 -20.18
N ARG A 5 -11.50 6.68 -19.30
CA ARG A 5 -10.13 6.39 -18.85
C ARG A 5 -9.74 5.00 -19.35
N PRO A 6 -9.32 4.86 -20.62
CA PRO A 6 -9.05 3.55 -21.19
C PRO A 6 -7.82 2.92 -20.54
N ARG A 7 -7.83 1.60 -20.38
CA ARG A 7 -6.66 0.80 -20.04
C ARG A 7 -5.93 0.40 -21.32
N VAL A 8 -4.69 -0.10 -21.17
CA VAL A 8 -3.82 -0.48 -22.29
C VAL A 8 -4.49 -1.47 -23.27
N ARG A 9 -5.25 -2.45 -22.76
CA ARG A 9 -5.97 -3.42 -23.61
C ARG A 9 -7.19 -2.83 -24.32
N ASP A 10 -7.82 -1.81 -23.75
CA ASP A 10 -8.98 -1.13 -24.35
C ASP A 10 -8.59 -0.34 -25.62
N VAL A 11 -7.28 -0.07 -25.80
CA VAL A 11 -6.70 0.54 -27.00
C VAL A 11 -5.96 -0.46 -27.90
N GLY A 12 -6.17 -1.76 -27.70
CA GLY A 12 -5.64 -2.83 -28.57
C GLY A 12 -4.21 -3.28 -28.29
N LEU A 13 -3.58 -2.79 -27.21
CA LEU A 13 -2.23 -3.20 -26.83
C LEU A 13 -2.28 -4.39 -25.86
N VAL A 14 -1.69 -5.51 -26.26
CA VAL A 14 -1.58 -6.73 -25.44
C VAL A 14 -0.12 -6.94 -25.04
N LEU A 15 0.13 -6.95 -23.73
CA LEU A 15 1.45 -7.19 -23.15
C LEU A 15 1.50 -8.59 -22.52
N GLY A 16 2.52 -9.37 -22.89
CA GLY A 16 2.69 -10.76 -22.46
C GLY A 16 1.75 -11.74 -23.16
N THR A 17 1.88 -13.03 -22.81
CA THR A 17 1.15 -14.15 -23.45
C THR A 17 0.08 -14.78 -22.55
N LEU A 18 0.08 -14.47 -21.25
CA LEU A 18 -0.86 -15.05 -20.29
C LEU A 18 -2.24 -14.33 -20.32
N PRO A 19 -3.33 -15.06 -20.07
CA PRO A 19 -4.65 -14.44 -19.88
C PRO A 19 -4.66 -13.58 -18.60
N VAL A 20 -5.53 -12.58 -18.59
CA VAL A 20 -5.75 -11.72 -17.41
C VAL A 20 -6.95 -12.21 -16.60
N GLY A 21 -6.99 -11.87 -15.31
CA GLY A 21 -8.18 -12.04 -14.49
C GLY A 21 -9.32 -11.11 -14.93
N ALA A 22 -10.50 -11.30 -14.33
CA ALA A 22 -11.72 -10.60 -14.71
C ALA A 22 -11.60 -9.07 -14.59
N ASN A 23 -10.94 -8.59 -13.53
CA ASN A 23 -10.71 -7.18 -13.33
C ASN A 23 -9.41 -6.68 -13.95
N ASN A 24 -8.51 -7.59 -14.37
CA ASN A 24 -7.15 -7.28 -14.81
C ASN A 24 -6.44 -6.35 -13.79
N ALA A 25 -6.52 -6.74 -12.52
CA ALA A 25 -6.01 -5.98 -11.37
C ALA A 25 -5.55 -6.92 -10.25
N ILE A 26 -4.78 -6.40 -9.28
CA ILE A 26 -4.29 -7.20 -8.14
C ILE A 26 -5.43 -7.82 -7.30
N THR A 27 -6.61 -7.20 -7.31
CA THR A 27 -7.81 -7.70 -6.63
C THR A 27 -8.45 -8.93 -7.29
N ASP A 28 -7.93 -9.39 -8.44
CA ASP A 28 -8.28 -10.71 -8.98
C ASP A 28 -7.72 -11.85 -8.11
N VAL A 29 -6.74 -11.57 -7.25
CA VAL A 29 -6.32 -12.49 -6.18
C VAL A 29 -7.36 -12.42 -5.06
N ALA A 30 -8.01 -13.56 -4.79
CA ALA A 30 -9.09 -13.64 -3.81
C ALA A 30 -8.66 -13.13 -2.42
N GLY A 31 -9.46 -12.24 -1.83
CA GLY A 31 -9.20 -11.67 -0.51
C GLY A 31 -8.36 -10.39 -0.50
N VAL A 32 -7.61 -10.13 -1.57
CA VAL A 32 -6.83 -8.88 -1.70
C VAL A 32 -7.78 -7.70 -1.91
N ARG A 33 -7.60 -6.64 -1.11
CA ARG A 33 -8.38 -5.39 -1.22
C ARG A 33 -7.43 -4.21 -1.37
N VAL A 34 -7.87 -3.20 -2.12
CA VAL A 34 -7.13 -1.95 -2.32
C VAL A 34 -8.00 -0.76 -1.94
N GLY A 35 -7.45 0.17 -1.17
CA GLY A 35 -8.10 1.43 -0.79
C GLY A 35 -7.20 2.63 -1.12
N HIS A 36 -7.82 3.76 -1.46
CA HIS A 36 -7.10 4.98 -1.79
C HIS A 36 -7.66 6.18 -1.05
N THR A 37 -6.76 7.04 -0.57
CA THR A 37 -7.08 8.40 -0.15
C THR A 37 -6.27 9.36 -1.01
N THR A 38 -6.95 10.23 -1.75
CA THR A 38 -6.32 11.24 -2.61
C THR A 38 -6.46 12.62 -1.98
N VAL A 39 -5.33 13.31 -1.79
CA VAL A 39 -5.27 14.69 -1.33
C VAL A 39 -4.91 15.59 -2.52
N ASN A 40 -5.87 16.39 -2.94
CA ASN A 40 -5.73 17.28 -4.09
C ASN A 40 -6.42 18.62 -3.81
N PHE A 41 -5.66 19.64 -3.41
CA PHE A 41 -6.20 20.98 -3.15
C PHE A 41 -5.20 22.10 -3.46
N GLY A 42 -5.73 23.33 -3.60
CA GLY A 42 -4.94 24.51 -3.93
C GLY A 42 -4.49 24.55 -5.39
N SER A 43 -4.01 25.72 -5.82
CA SER A 43 -3.54 25.99 -7.18
C SER A 43 -2.52 27.13 -7.17
N GLY A 44 -1.74 27.28 -8.24
CA GLY A 44 -0.74 28.35 -8.37
C GLY A 44 0.64 27.96 -7.85
N ALA A 45 1.43 28.96 -7.46
CA ALA A 45 2.79 28.76 -7.00
C ALA A 45 2.85 27.93 -5.71
N LEU A 46 3.91 27.12 -5.58
CA LEU A 46 4.18 26.34 -4.38
C LEU A 46 4.56 27.25 -3.21
N VAL A 47 3.82 27.12 -2.12
CA VAL A 47 4.17 27.66 -0.80
C VAL A 47 4.43 26.49 0.15
N PRO A 48 5.69 26.25 0.55
CA PRO A 48 6.05 25.14 1.44
C PRO A 48 5.19 25.11 2.71
N GLY A 49 4.69 23.92 3.05
CA GLY A 49 3.81 23.70 4.20
C GLY A 49 2.33 24.08 3.98
N GLN A 50 1.98 24.72 2.86
CA GLN A 50 0.61 25.18 2.60
C GLN A 50 0.00 24.54 1.35
N GLY A 51 0.75 24.44 0.25
CA GLY A 51 0.27 23.80 -0.98
C GLY A 51 0.73 24.53 -2.25
N PRO A 52 0.18 24.16 -3.43
CA PRO A 52 -0.83 23.13 -3.63
C PRO A 52 -0.36 21.74 -3.21
N ALA A 53 -1.27 20.91 -2.70
CA ALA A 53 -0.97 19.53 -2.33
C ALA A 53 -1.51 18.56 -3.38
N ARG A 54 -0.67 17.63 -3.83
CA ARG A 54 -1.00 16.52 -4.74
C ARG A 54 -0.35 15.25 -4.19
N THR A 55 -1.00 14.60 -3.23
CA THR A 55 -0.44 13.44 -2.53
C THR A 55 -1.57 12.46 -2.16
N GLY A 56 -1.24 11.41 -1.42
CA GLY A 56 -2.23 10.44 -0.97
C GLY A 56 -1.60 9.23 -0.28
N VAL A 57 -2.46 8.27 0.01
CA VAL A 57 -2.09 6.96 0.54
C VAL A 57 -2.87 5.90 -0.24
N THR A 58 -2.19 4.82 -0.61
CA THR A 58 -2.82 3.59 -1.08
C THR A 58 -2.57 2.49 -0.07
N ALA A 59 -3.63 1.81 0.35
CA ALA A 59 -3.55 0.65 1.22
C ALA A 59 -3.85 -0.61 0.41
N ILE A 60 -3.01 -1.64 0.59
CA ILE A 60 -3.24 -2.98 0.05
C ILE A 60 -3.40 -3.90 1.25
N ILE A 61 -4.60 -4.46 1.42
CA ILE A 61 -4.89 -5.47 2.43
C ILE A 61 -4.73 -6.82 1.76
N PRO A 62 -3.72 -7.64 2.13
CA PRO A 62 -3.35 -8.81 1.35
C PRO A 62 -4.33 -9.99 1.53
N GLN A 63 -5.19 -9.97 2.55
CA GLN A 63 -6.18 -11.01 2.82
C GLN A 63 -7.34 -10.46 3.70
N PRO A 64 -8.47 -11.16 3.81
CA PRO A 64 -9.47 -10.84 4.83
C PRO A 64 -8.94 -11.15 6.24
N GLY A 65 -9.47 -10.45 7.24
CA GLY A 65 -9.09 -10.66 8.65
C GLY A 65 -7.87 -9.84 9.08
N ASN A 66 -7.30 -10.24 10.21
CA ASN A 66 -6.25 -9.52 10.91
C ASN A 66 -4.88 -9.98 10.41
N CYS A 67 -4.12 -9.07 9.78
CA CYS A 67 -2.83 -9.38 9.17
C CYS A 67 -1.75 -9.78 10.18
N TYR A 68 -1.87 -9.35 11.44
CA TYR A 68 -0.86 -9.61 12.46
C TYR A 68 -1.00 -11.01 13.05
N THR A 69 -2.23 -11.46 13.31
CA THR A 69 -2.47 -12.81 13.85
C THR A 69 -2.45 -13.89 12.77
N GLN A 70 -2.74 -13.53 11.52
CA GLN A 70 -2.74 -14.43 10.37
C GLN A 70 -1.65 -14.01 9.39
N LYS A 71 -0.38 -14.26 9.70
CA LYS A 71 0.73 -13.77 8.86
C LYS A 71 0.78 -14.48 7.51
N LEU A 72 1.16 -13.76 6.46
CA LEU A 72 1.39 -14.33 5.13
C LEU A 72 2.88 -14.49 4.85
N GLU A 73 3.25 -15.51 4.10
CA GLU A 73 4.59 -15.61 3.53
C GLU A 73 4.82 -14.47 2.54
N ALA A 74 5.97 -13.81 2.67
CA ALA A 74 6.32 -12.67 1.84
C ALA A 74 7.83 -12.54 1.64
N ALA A 75 8.21 -11.93 0.51
CA ALA A 75 9.58 -11.62 0.18
C ALA A 75 9.68 -10.23 -0.44
N ALA A 76 10.84 -9.58 -0.31
CA ALA A 76 11.12 -8.29 -0.91
C ALA A 76 12.50 -8.28 -1.53
N TYR A 77 12.63 -7.58 -2.66
CA TYR A 77 13.89 -7.40 -3.37
C TYR A 77 14.13 -5.91 -3.64
N VAL A 78 15.32 -5.42 -3.27
CA VAL A 78 15.73 -4.04 -3.49
C VAL A 78 16.60 -3.97 -4.74
N ILE A 79 16.01 -3.56 -5.87
CA ILE A 79 16.75 -3.32 -7.12
C ILE A 79 17.72 -2.13 -6.94
N ASN A 80 17.23 -1.04 -6.35
CA ASN A 80 18.02 0.13 -5.98
C ASN A 80 17.52 0.72 -4.66
N GLY A 81 18.45 1.03 -3.75
CA GLY A 81 18.15 1.42 -2.37
C GLY A 81 17.77 2.89 -2.15
N TYR A 82 17.53 3.70 -3.19
CA TYR A 82 17.22 5.13 -3.02
C TYR A 82 15.78 5.42 -2.52
N GLY A 83 15.24 4.54 -1.67
CA GLY A 83 13.89 4.62 -1.09
C GLY A 83 13.90 4.96 0.40
N LYS A 84 12.71 4.98 1.02
CA LYS A 84 12.49 5.10 2.47
C LYS A 84 11.46 4.06 2.92
N SER A 85 11.69 2.81 2.53
CA SER A 85 10.84 1.68 2.90
C SER A 85 10.99 1.36 4.38
N ILE A 86 9.89 1.00 5.03
CA ILE A 86 9.83 0.65 6.46
C ILE A 86 9.35 -0.80 6.57
N GLY A 87 9.96 -1.60 7.44
CA GLY A 87 9.60 -3.00 7.69
C GLY A 87 10.35 -4.07 6.88
N LEU A 88 11.17 -3.68 5.88
CA LEU A 88 11.90 -4.66 5.05
C LEU A 88 12.84 -5.60 5.82
N PRO A 89 13.63 -5.14 6.82
CA PRO A 89 14.54 -6.05 7.54
C PRO A 89 13.83 -7.21 8.22
N GLN A 90 12.69 -6.96 8.88
CA GLN A 90 11.92 -8.02 9.54
C GLN A 90 11.25 -8.95 8.53
N LEU A 91 10.72 -8.42 7.43
CA LEU A 91 10.17 -9.23 6.35
C LEU A 91 11.25 -10.17 5.78
N GLN A 92 12.48 -9.68 5.61
CA GLN A 92 13.60 -10.50 5.11
C GLN A 92 14.08 -11.55 6.12
N GLU A 93 14.07 -11.22 7.41
CA GLU A 93 14.48 -12.14 8.49
C GLU A 93 13.45 -13.27 8.69
N LEU A 94 12.16 -12.92 8.75
CA LEU A 94 11.09 -13.86 9.10
C LEU A 94 10.38 -14.46 7.89
N GLY A 95 10.51 -13.87 6.71
CA GLY A 95 9.77 -14.27 5.52
C GLY A 95 8.26 -14.02 5.64
N GLN A 96 7.85 -13.11 6.51
CA GLN A 96 6.43 -12.90 6.86
C GLN A 96 6.00 -11.43 6.70
N LEU A 97 4.79 -11.26 6.19
CA LEU A 97 4.04 -10.00 6.16
C LEU A 97 2.94 -10.07 7.22
N GLU A 98 3.01 -9.16 8.19
CA GLU A 98 2.11 -9.11 9.34
C GLU A 98 1.28 -7.82 9.42
N SER A 99 1.22 -7.06 8.33
CA SER A 99 0.48 -5.80 8.24
C SER A 99 -0.06 -5.54 6.83
N PRO A 100 -1.06 -4.66 6.70
CA PRO A 100 -1.36 -4.00 5.43
C PRO A 100 -0.13 -3.33 4.80
N ILE A 101 -0.05 -3.33 3.47
CA ILE A 101 0.99 -2.62 2.74
C ILE A 101 0.49 -1.21 2.42
N LEU A 102 1.21 -0.18 2.88
CA LEU A 102 0.87 1.22 2.60
C LEU A 102 1.88 1.87 1.66
N LEU A 103 1.38 2.57 0.64
CA LEU A 103 2.15 3.34 -0.32
C LEU A 103 1.80 4.83 -0.20
N THR A 104 2.81 5.69 -0.08
CA THR A 104 2.62 7.15 0.04
C THR A 104 3.83 7.92 -0.50
N GLY A 105 3.78 9.26 -0.45
CA GLY A 105 4.91 10.12 -0.79
C GLY A 105 6.04 10.02 0.24
N THR A 106 7.28 10.19 -0.22
CA THR A 106 8.52 9.95 0.54
C THR A 106 8.53 10.54 1.96
N LEU A 107 8.18 11.82 2.10
CA LEU A 107 8.21 12.52 3.39
C LEU A 107 7.01 12.21 4.28
N ASN A 108 5.98 11.52 3.75
CA ASN A 108 4.84 11.05 4.53
C ASN A 108 5.08 9.66 5.13
N ALA A 109 6.14 8.95 4.73
CA ALA A 109 6.38 7.56 5.16
C ALA A 109 6.37 7.41 6.70
N PRO A 110 7.04 8.26 7.50
CA PRO A 110 6.96 8.14 8.96
C PRO A 110 5.55 8.37 9.50
N LYS A 111 4.81 9.35 8.97
CA LYS A 111 3.43 9.65 9.40
C LYS A 111 2.45 8.52 9.06
N VAL A 112 2.64 7.89 7.90
CA VAL A 112 1.82 6.75 7.48
C VAL A 112 2.16 5.49 8.28
N ALA A 113 3.44 5.27 8.61
CA ALA A 113 3.84 4.18 9.50
C ALA A 113 3.27 4.35 10.91
N ASP A 114 3.35 5.54 11.49
CA ASP A 114 2.77 5.86 12.80
C ASP A 114 1.24 5.61 12.84
N ALA A 115 0.53 6.05 11.79
CA ALA A 115 -0.90 5.80 11.66
C ALA A 115 -1.22 4.30 11.52
N LEU A 116 -0.40 3.53 10.78
CA LEU A 116 -0.57 2.09 10.65
C LEU A 116 -0.32 1.36 11.97
N ILE A 117 0.76 1.71 12.68
CA ILE A 117 1.07 1.12 14.00
C ILE A 117 -0.09 1.39 14.96
N SER A 118 -0.59 2.63 15.00
CA SER A 118 -1.75 2.99 15.81
C SER A 118 -2.99 2.16 15.45
N HIS A 119 -3.26 1.99 14.15
CA HIS A 119 -4.36 1.16 13.67
C HIS A 119 -4.22 -0.29 14.12
N MET A 120 -3.03 -0.88 13.95
CA MET A 120 -2.73 -2.26 14.30
C MET A 120 -2.87 -2.53 15.80
N VAL A 121 -2.40 -1.62 16.66
CA VAL A 121 -2.54 -1.72 18.13
C VAL A 121 -4.01 -1.59 18.57
N MET A 122 -4.79 -0.74 17.90
CA MET A 122 -6.24 -0.65 18.17
C MET A 122 -6.99 -1.92 17.77
N GLU A 123 -6.58 -2.55 16.66
CA GLU A 123 -7.18 -3.80 16.17
C GLU A 123 -6.71 -5.02 16.97
N THR A 124 -5.47 -5.04 17.44
CA THR A 124 -4.82 -6.15 18.15
C THR A 124 -4.24 -5.65 19.48
N LYS A 125 -5.05 -5.68 20.53
CA LYS A 125 -4.73 -5.05 21.82
C LYS A 125 -3.60 -5.75 22.58
N GLU A 126 -3.28 -6.98 22.21
CA GLU A 126 -2.22 -7.79 22.80
C GLU A 126 -0.83 -7.25 22.47
N ILE A 127 -0.68 -6.53 21.34
CA ILE A 127 0.61 -5.99 20.86
C ILE A 127 1.23 -5.09 21.92
N GLY A 128 2.45 -5.40 22.33
CA GLY A 128 3.19 -4.65 23.34
C GLY A 128 2.69 -4.87 24.78
N ILE A 129 1.73 -5.78 24.99
CA ILE A 129 1.23 -6.17 26.32
C ILE A 129 1.55 -7.65 26.58
N SER A 130 0.96 -8.55 25.79
CA SER A 130 1.09 -10.01 25.95
C SER A 130 1.75 -10.70 24.76
N THR A 131 1.98 -9.98 23.66
CA THR A 131 2.80 -10.41 22.52
C THR A 131 3.86 -9.36 22.19
N SER A 132 4.87 -9.76 21.41
CA SER A 132 5.91 -8.85 20.92
C SER A 132 5.35 -7.79 19.97
N THR A 133 6.19 -6.81 19.63
CA THR A 133 6.03 -6.04 18.39
C THR A 133 6.20 -6.97 17.19
#